data_AF-A0A1S2QV65-F1
#
_entry.id   AF-A0A1S2QV65-F1
#
_cell.length_a   1.000
_cell.length_b   1.000
_cell.length_c   1.000
_cell.angle_alpha   90.00
_cell.angle_beta   90.00
_cell.angle_gamma   90.00
#
_symmetry.space_group_name_H-M   'P 1'
#
loop_
_entity.id
_entity.type
_entity.pdbx_description
1 polymer ?
#
loop_
_entity_poly.entity_id
_entity_poly.type
_entity_poly.pdbx_seq_one_letter_code
_entity_poly.pdbx_strand_id
1 'polypeptide(L)'
;MKPLDGSENVYKFLMPLFFSGVAFCLSFYFCILGVSLYIYSLPIYAFLLLISLFLFYRTDKNLNDFMKKGITTFRHYNFYHHCIGIYLMLSFVLFGVSIAYIPFYYNGGFIFVWYCGPMSILCFISFIQSQKRIKRLKKTLQNNSNSENIDQLKL
;
A
#
# COMPACT_ATOMS: atom_id res chain seq x y z
N MET A 1 8.91 -24.15 -13.03
CA MET A 1 8.40 -22.93 -12.36
C MET A 1 8.90 -21.73 -13.13
N LYS A 2 8.04 -21.04 -13.88
CA LYS A 2 8.45 -19.85 -14.66
C LYS A 2 8.85 -18.72 -13.70
N PRO A 3 9.95 -17.99 -13.97
CA PRO A 3 10.30 -16.82 -13.19
C PRO A 3 9.15 -15.82 -13.32
N LEU A 4 8.47 -15.52 -12.20
CA LEU A 4 7.40 -14.53 -12.19
C LEU A 4 7.98 -13.21 -12.69
N ASP A 5 7.46 -12.66 -13.78
CA ASP A 5 7.78 -11.30 -14.22
C ASP A 5 7.27 -10.30 -13.17
N GLY A 6 8.18 -9.50 -12.63
CA GLY A 6 7.93 -8.67 -11.45
C GLY A 6 7.13 -7.42 -11.75
N SER A 7 7.06 -7.04 -13.02
CA SER A 7 6.14 -6.02 -13.54
C SER A 7 4.69 -6.48 -13.38
N GLU A 8 4.37 -7.74 -13.74
CA GLU A 8 3.00 -8.27 -13.67
C GLU A 8 2.40 -8.25 -12.25
N ASN A 9 3.22 -8.34 -11.20
CA ASN A 9 2.71 -8.35 -9.83
C ASN A 9 2.46 -6.96 -9.25
N VAL A 10 3.19 -5.92 -9.70
CA VAL A 10 2.92 -4.54 -9.25
C VAL A 10 1.58 -4.06 -9.80
N TYR A 11 1.35 -4.28 -11.10
CA TYR A 11 0.11 -3.86 -11.76
C TYR A 11 -1.13 -4.51 -11.14
N LYS A 12 -1.02 -5.75 -10.64
CA LYS A 12 -2.14 -6.48 -10.01
C LYS A 12 -2.71 -5.80 -8.77
N PHE A 13 -1.88 -5.18 -7.92
CA PHE A 13 -2.38 -4.45 -6.76
C PHE A 13 -2.58 -2.96 -7.05
N LEU A 14 -1.84 -2.41 -8.03
CA LEU A 14 -1.92 -1.00 -8.41
C LEU A 14 -3.22 -0.70 -9.18
N MET A 15 -3.70 -1.62 -10.01
CA MET A 15 -4.99 -1.47 -10.71
C MET A 15 -6.17 -1.23 -9.77
N PRO A 16 -6.47 -2.12 -8.80
CA PRO A 16 -7.57 -1.88 -7.87
C PRO A 16 -7.34 -0.64 -7.00
N LEU A 17 -6.10 -0.26 -6.73
CA LEU A 17 -5.77 0.97 -6.02
C LEU A 17 -6.05 2.23 -6.87
N PHE A 18 -5.76 2.19 -8.16
CA PHE A 18 -6.07 3.28 -9.07
C PHE A 18 -7.59 3.45 -9.21
N PHE A 19 -8.31 2.35 -9.43
CA PHE A 19 -9.77 2.37 -9.47
C PHE A 19 -10.40 2.83 -8.15
N SER A 20 -9.80 2.47 -7.01
CA SER A 20 -10.26 3.00 -5.71
C SER A 20 -10.06 4.52 -5.65
N GLY A 21 -8.89 5.04 -6.06
CA GLY A 21 -8.65 6.48 -6.15
C GLY A 21 -9.64 7.21 -7.05
N VAL A 22 -10.00 6.64 -8.21
CA VAL A 22 -11.02 7.21 -9.10
C VAL A 22 -12.40 7.22 -8.43
N ALA A 23 -12.82 6.10 -7.81
CA ALA A 23 -14.08 6.01 -7.07
C ALA A 23 -14.14 7.00 -5.89
N PHE A 24 -13.00 7.24 -5.24
CA PHE A 24 -12.87 8.23 -4.19
C PHE A 24 -13.10 9.66 -4.71
N CYS A 25 -12.40 10.05 -5.78
CA CYS A 25 -12.59 11.37 -6.41
C CYS A 25 -14.03 11.57 -6.91
N LEU A 26 -14.66 10.53 -7.47
CA LEU A 26 -16.07 10.55 -7.85
C LEU A 26 -16.99 10.75 -6.64
N SER A 27 -16.71 10.07 -5.52
CA SER A 27 -17.48 10.24 -4.27
C SER A 27 -17.41 11.69 -3.78
N PHE A 28 -16.21 12.27 -3.81
CA PHE A 28 -15.97 13.67 -3.50
C PHE A 28 -16.77 14.61 -4.39
N TYR A 29 -16.71 14.38 -5.69
CA TYR A 29 -17.41 15.17 -6.68
C TYR A 29 -18.93 15.14 -6.47
N PHE A 30 -19.52 13.96 -6.25
CA PHE A 30 -20.94 13.83 -5.94
C PHE A 30 -21.34 14.51 -4.63
N CYS A 31 -20.48 14.45 -3.62
CA CYS A 31 -20.71 15.15 -2.35
C CYS A 31 -20.75 16.68 -2.53
N ILE A 32 -19.83 17.25 -3.32
CA ILE A 32 -19.82 18.70 -3.63
C ILE A 32 -21.07 19.11 -4.42
N LEU A 33 -21.52 18.26 -5.35
CA LEU A 33 -22.75 18.47 -6.11
C LEU A 33 -24.04 18.32 -5.27
N GLY A 34 -23.94 17.91 -4.00
CA GLY A 34 -25.09 17.66 -3.13
C GLY A 34 -25.90 16.41 -3.51
N VAL A 35 -25.33 15.52 -4.34
CA VAL A 35 -25.99 14.31 -4.82
C VAL A 35 -25.65 13.14 -3.91
N SER A 36 -26.67 12.48 -3.34
CA SER A 36 -26.52 11.36 -2.40
C SER A 36 -25.87 10.08 -2.97
N LEU A 37 -25.46 10.08 -4.25
CA LEU A 37 -24.71 8.99 -4.89
C LEU A 37 -23.36 8.71 -4.20
N TYR A 38 -22.80 9.67 -3.46
CA TYR A 38 -21.58 9.45 -2.69
C TYR A 38 -21.71 8.28 -1.67
N ILE A 39 -22.94 8.01 -1.20
CA ILE A 39 -23.24 6.91 -0.26
C ILE A 39 -22.93 5.54 -0.87
N TYR A 40 -23.04 5.40 -2.20
CA TYR A 40 -22.74 4.16 -2.92
C TYR A 40 -21.30 4.08 -3.41
N SER A 41 -20.70 5.21 -3.79
CA SER A 41 -19.32 5.22 -4.31
C SER A 41 -18.26 5.07 -3.21
N LEU A 42 -18.51 5.56 -1.99
CA LEU A 42 -17.63 5.36 -0.82
C LEU A 42 -17.41 3.88 -0.42
N PRO A 43 -18.45 3.03 -0.30
CA PRO A 43 -18.24 1.62 -0.02
C PRO A 43 -17.56 0.88 -1.18
N ILE A 44 -17.80 1.27 -2.44
CA ILE A 44 -17.06 0.73 -3.60
C ILE A 44 -15.57 1.07 -3.48
N TYR A 45 -15.25 2.32 -3.16
CA TYR A 45 -13.88 2.76 -2.88
C TYR A 45 -13.24 1.92 -1.77
N ALA A 46 -13.93 1.77 -0.62
CA ALA A 46 -13.44 1.01 0.52
C ALA A 46 -13.18 -0.47 0.15
N PHE A 47 -14.07 -1.07 -0.63
CA PHE A 47 -13.95 -2.46 -1.08
C PHE A 47 -12.77 -2.66 -2.03
N LEU A 48 -12.59 -1.78 -3.02
CA LEU A 48 -11.46 -1.81 -3.94
C LEU A 48 -10.11 -1.62 -3.22
N LEU A 49 -10.08 -0.71 -2.24
CA LEU A 49 -8.89 -0.49 -1.42
C LEU A 49 -8.57 -1.73 -0.58
N LEU A 50 -9.56 -2.37 0.04
CA LEU A 50 -9.38 -3.64 0.75
C LEU A 50 -8.84 -4.75 -0.16
N ILE A 51 -9.33 -4.87 -1.39
CA ILE A 51 -8.81 -5.82 -2.38
C ILE A 51 -7.34 -5.52 -2.68
N SER A 52 -6.99 -4.25 -2.89
CA SER A 52 -5.59 -3.85 -3.12
C SER A 52 -4.70 -4.20 -1.92
N LEU A 53 -5.16 -3.91 -0.69
CA LEU A 53 -4.43 -4.25 0.54
C LEU A 53 -4.26 -5.77 0.70
N PHE A 54 -5.29 -6.54 0.38
CA PHE A 54 -5.26 -8.00 0.44
C PHE A 54 -4.27 -8.59 -0.58
N LEU A 55 -4.29 -8.09 -1.83
CA LEU A 55 -3.33 -8.47 -2.87
C LEU A 55 -1.90 -8.11 -2.46
N PHE A 56 -1.71 -6.94 -1.86
CA PHE A 56 -0.42 -6.54 -1.29
C PHE A 56 0.03 -7.51 -0.20
N TYR A 57 -0.83 -7.85 0.76
CA TYR A 57 -0.48 -8.78 1.85
C TYR A 57 -0.14 -10.19 1.35
N ARG A 58 -0.89 -10.68 0.37
CA ARG A 58 -0.61 -11.97 -0.30
C ARG A 58 0.74 -11.94 -1.01
N THR A 59 1.07 -10.81 -1.64
CA THR A 59 2.33 -10.62 -2.36
C THR A 59 3.49 -10.50 -1.37
N ASP A 60 3.34 -9.77 -0.25
CA ASP A 60 4.33 -9.72 0.84
C ASP A 60 4.62 -11.10 1.40
N LYS A 61 3.60 -11.92 1.65
CA LYS A 61 3.80 -13.28 2.17
C LYS A 61 4.63 -14.14 1.21
N ASN A 62 4.31 -14.12 -0.07
CA ASN A 62 5.07 -14.86 -1.09
C ASN A 62 6.52 -14.37 -1.16
N LEU A 63 6.74 -13.05 -1.22
CA LEU A 63 8.08 -12.45 -1.26
C LEU A 63 8.90 -12.78 0.00
N ASN A 64 8.26 -12.83 1.17
CA ASN A 64 8.90 -13.19 2.42
C ASN A 64 9.35 -14.66 2.46
N ASP A 65 8.58 -15.57 1.86
CA ASP A 65 8.99 -16.97 1.74
C ASP A 65 10.16 -17.14 0.76
N PHE A 66 10.24 -16.32 -0.30
CA PHE A 66 11.42 -16.27 -1.18
C PHE A 66 12.66 -15.72 -0.47
N MET A 67 12.51 -14.67 0.36
CA MET A 67 13.60 -14.14 1.17
C MET A 67 14.13 -15.16 2.18
N LYS A 68 13.25 -15.94 2.82
CA LYS A 68 13.67 -17.03 3.72
C LYS A 68 14.46 -18.13 3.01
N LYS A 69 14.24 -18.32 1.72
CA LYS A 69 15.00 -19.25 0.86
C LYS A 69 16.32 -18.66 0.34
N GLY A 70 16.72 -17.48 0.82
CA GLY A 70 18.00 -16.84 0.48
C GLY A 70 18.00 -16.12 -0.89
N ILE A 71 16.87 -16.08 -1.60
CA ILE A 71 16.77 -15.44 -2.91
C ILE A 71 16.44 -13.96 -2.69
N THR A 72 17.45 -13.11 -2.55
CA THR A 72 17.30 -11.65 -2.39
C THR A 72 17.69 -10.94 -3.69
N THR A 73 16.69 -10.50 -4.46
CA THR A 73 16.94 -9.73 -5.70
C THR A 73 16.66 -8.25 -5.47
N PHE A 74 17.47 -7.37 -6.08
CA PHE A 74 17.24 -5.91 -6.15
C PHE A 74 15.79 -5.55 -6.56
N ARG A 75 15.13 -6.40 -7.34
CA ARG A 75 13.73 -6.26 -7.76
C ARG A 75 12.72 -6.30 -6.60
N HIS A 76 13.02 -7.04 -5.53
CA HIS A 76 12.19 -7.08 -4.32
C HIS A 76 12.28 -5.75 -3.57
N TYR A 77 13.48 -5.17 -3.50
CA TYR A 77 13.70 -3.87 -2.87
C TYR A 77 12.91 -2.76 -3.58
N ASN A 78 12.96 -2.73 -4.90
CA ASN A 78 12.24 -1.71 -5.68
C ASN A 78 10.71 -1.83 -5.53
N PHE A 79 10.19 -3.06 -5.48
CA PHE A 79 8.76 -3.32 -5.21
C PHE A 79 8.31 -2.69 -3.88
N TYR A 80 9.00 -3.00 -2.78
CA TYR A 80 8.64 -2.46 -1.48
C TYR A 80 8.81 -0.94 -1.41
N HIS A 81 9.82 -0.37 -2.09
CA HIS A 81 10.05 1.07 -2.10
C HIS A 81 8.89 1.84 -2.77
N HIS A 82 8.39 1.34 -3.91
CA HIS A 82 7.20 1.92 -4.55
C HIS A 82 5.95 1.78 -3.69
N CYS A 83 5.71 0.62 -3.08
CA CYS A 83 4.58 0.42 -2.18
C CYS A 83 4.60 1.38 -0.98
N ILE A 84 5.79 1.63 -0.40
CA ILE A 84 5.95 2.59 0.71
C ILE A 84 5.48 3.98 0.30
N GLY A 85 5.94 4.48 -0.85
CA GLY A 85 5.57 5.82 -1.33
C GLY A 85 4.07 5.95 -1.56
N ILE A 86 3.47 4.93 -2.19
CA ILE A 86 2.05 4.92 -2.52
C ILE A 86 1.17 4.87 -1.27
N TYR A 87 1.42 3.95 -0.34
CA TYR A 87 0.60 3.83 0.88
C TYR A 87 0.78 5.01 1.84
N LEU A 88 1.97 5.62 1.89
CA LEU A 88 2.21 6.83 2.66
C LEU A 88 1.39 8.00 2.10
N MET A 89 1.49 8.25 0.78
CA MET A 89 0.73 9.33 0.12
C MET A 89 -0.78 9.11 0.31
N LEU A 90 -1.27 7.88 0.11
CA LEU A 90 -2.68 7.57 0.27
C LEU A 90 -3.16 7.79 1.71
N SER A 91 -2.36 7.40 2.70
CA SER A 91 -2.68 7.60 4.12
C SER A 91 -2.80 9.10 4.45
N PHE A 92 -1.86 9.94 3.99
CA PHE A 92 -1.93 11.39 4.18
C PHE A 92 -3.15 12.03 3.52
N VAL A 93 -3.44 11.67 2.27
CA VAL A 93 -4.61 12.19 1.55
C VAL A 93 -5.90 11.85 2.28
N LEU A 94 -6.07 10.59 2.69
CA LEU A 94 -7.26 10.14 3.41
C LEU A 94 -7.41 10.76 4.79
N PHE A 95 -6.29 10.97 5.47
CA PHE A 95 -6.28 11.63 6.77
C PHE A 95 -6.64 13.11 6.64
N GLY A 96 -6.06 13.81 5.67
CA GLY A 96 -6.37 15.21 5.38
C GLY A 96 -7.84 15.41 5.01
N VAL A 97 -8.38 14.50 4.19
CA VAL A 97 -9.81 14.44 3.87
C VAL A 97 -10.66 14.26 5.12
N SER A 98 -10.30 13.31 5.99
CA SER A 98 -11.04 13.06 7.22
C SER A 98 -11.10 14.32 8.07
N ILE A 99 -9.96 15.02 8.27
CA ILE A 99 -9.89 16.26 9.03
C ILE A 99 -10.72 17.38 8.37
N ALA A 100 -10.61 17.54 7.05
CA ALA A 100 -11.32 18.59 6.32
C ALA A 100 -12.85 18.44 6.40
N TYR A 101 -13.36 17.23 6.57
CA TYR A 101 -14.80 16.95 6.69
C TYR A 101 -15.32 16.95 8.13
N ILE A 102 -14.47 17.09 9.15
CA ILE A 102 -14.88 17.30 10.55
C ILE A 102 -15.78 18.54 10.70
N PRO A 103 -15.47 19.74 10.18
CA PRO A 103 -16.37 20.90 10.30
C PRO A 103 -17.70 20.73 9.55
N PHE A 104 -17.78 19.82 8.58
CA PHE A 104 -18.99 19.52 7.79
C PHE A 104 -19.69 18.24 8.23
N TYR A 105 -19.47 17.80 9.48
CA TYR A 105 -19.92 16.51 10.00
C TYR A 105 -21.41 16.24 9.80
N TYR A 106 -22.25 17.26 9.99
CA TYR A 106 -23.70 17.18 9.91
C TYR A 106 -24.26 17.04 8.48
N ASN A 107 -23.51 17.41 7.43
CA ASN A 107 -23.93 17.35 6.03
C ASN A 107 -23.35 16.12 5.29
N GLY A 108 -23.36 14.95 5.92
CA GLY A 108 -22.81 13.73 5.33
C GLY A 108 -21.29 13.59 5.45
N GLY A 109 -20.60 14.59 6.04
CA GLY A 109 -19.18 14.50 6.35
C GLY A 109 -18.85 13.37 7.34
N PHE A 110 -19.80 13.01 8.21
CA PHE A 110 -19.72 11.80 9.05
C PHE A 110 -19.33 10.55 8.26
N ILE A 111 -19.95 10.34 7.08
CA ILE A 111 -19.71 9.16 6.24
C ILE A 111 -18.26 9.18 5.74
N PHE A 112 -17.79 10.33 5.26
CA PHE A 112 -16.39 10.46 4.84
C PHE A 112 -15.41 10.19 5.97
N VAL A 113 -15.64 10.72 7.17
CA VAL A 113 -14.77 10.46 8.34
C VAL A 113 -14.74 8.97 8.69
N TRP A 114 -15.91 8.33 8.72
CA TRP A 114 -16.04 6.91 9.10
C TRP A 114 -15.43 5.94 8.10
N TYR A 115 -15.40 6.26 6.81
CA TYR A 115 -14.74 5.41 5.81
C TYR A 115 -13.27 5.78 5.59
N CYS A 116 -12.92 7.08 5.55
CA CYS A 116 -11.56 7.54 5.26
C CYS A 116 -10.62 7.37 6.45
N GLY A 117 -11.10 7.61 7.68
CA GLY A 117 -10.32 7.45 8.91
C GLY A 117 -9.71 6.06 9.06
N PRO A 118 -10.52 4.99 9.17
CA PRO A 118 -9.99 3.63 9.33
C PRO A 118 -9.18 3.18 8.10
N MET A 119 -9.55 3.59 6.88
CA MET A 119 -8.77 3.27 5.69
C MET A 119 -7.40 3.94 5.67
N SER A 120 -7.29 5.18 6.17
CA SER A 120 -5.99 5.85 6.35
C SER A 120 -5.10 5.08 7.32
N ILE A 121 -5.66 4.60 8.44
CA ILE A 121 -4.93 3.79 9.43
C ILE A 121 -4.48 2.47 8.82
N LEU A 122 -5.34 1.77 8.07
CA LEU A 122 -4.99 0.52 7.39
C LEU A 122 -3.84 0.73 6.38
N CYS A 123 -3.86 1.83 5.63
CA CYS A 123 -2.76 2.18 4.73
C CYS A 123 -1.48 2.48 5.48
N PHE A 124 -1.56 3.16 6.62
CA PHE A 124 -0.41 3.43 7.47
C PHE A 124 0.22 2.15 8.06
N ILE A 125 -0.61 1.18 8.44
CA ILE A 125 -0.13 -0.14 8.90
C ILE A 125 0.64 -0.84 7.77
N SER A 126 0.09 -0.86 6.55
CA SER A 126 0.75 -1.43 5.36
C SER A 126 2.08 -0.74 5.03
N PHE A 127 2.14 0.58 5.22
CA PHE A 127 3.37 1.35 5.12
C PHE A 127 4.42 0.93 6.17
N ILE A 128 4.04 0.84 7.45
CA ILE A 128 4.96 0.40 8.52
C ILE A 128 5.47 -1.01 8.24
N GLN A 129 4.61 -1.92 7.79
CA GLN A 129 4.99 -3.29 7.43
C GLN A 129 6.04 -3.26 6.32
N SER A 130 5.79 -2.51 5.25
CA SER A 130 6.72 -2.37 4.12
C SER A 130 8.08 -1.80 4.56
N GLN A 131 8.10 -0.77 5.41
CA GLN A 131 9.35 -0.22 5.95
C GLN A 131 10.13 -1.25 6.79
N LYS A 132 9.45 -2.00 7.66
CA LYS A 132 10.08 -3.06 8.45
C LYS A 132 10.72 -4.11 7.55
N ARG A 133 10.06 -4.47 6.43
CA ARG A 133 10.58 -5.42 5.44
C ARG A 133 11.83 -4.89 4.73
N ILE A 134 11.83 -3.65 4.27
CA ILE A 134 13.02 -3.03 3.64
C ILE A 134 14.20 -2.98 4.62
N LYS A 135 13.98 -2.59 5.87
CA LYS A 135 15.06 -2.55 6.88
C LYS A 135 15.67 -3.94 7.10
N ARG A 136 14.86 -5.00 7.11
CA ARG A 136 15.35 -6.39 7.19
C ARG A 136 16.14 -6.78 5.94
N LEU A 137 15.63 -6.49 4.75
CA LEU A 137 16.33 -6.72 3.47
C LEU A 137 17.70 -6.05 3.44
N LYS A 138 17.78 -4.77 3.82
CA LYS A 138 19.04 -4.02 3.88
C LYS A 138 20.05 -4.68 4.82
N LYS A 139 19.60 -5.15 5.99
CA LYS A 139 20.43 -5.86 6.96
C LYS A 139 20.94 -7.21 6.42
N THR A 140 20.09 -7.99 5.77
CA THR A 140 20.50 -9.26 5.14
C THR A 140 21.49 -9.05 4.00
N LEU A 141 21.28 -8.04 3.15
CA LEU A 141 22.17 -7.74 2.03
C LEU A 141 23.56 -7.29 2.52
N GLN A 142 23.61 -6.46 3.57
CA GLN A 142 24.86 -6.00 4.19
C GLN A 142 25.64 -7.14 4.89
N ASN A 143 24.92 -8.09 5.51
CA ASN A 143 25.55 -9.26 6.11
C ASN A 143 26.15 -10.20 5.04
N ASN A 144 25.46 -10.40 3.92
CA ASN A 144 25.99 -11.22 2.82
C ASN A 144 27.23 -10.59 2.18
N SER A 145 27.23 -9.27 1.94
CA SER A 145 28.42 -8.57 1.40
C SER A 145 29.62 -8.59 2.36
N ASN A 146 29.37 -8.58 3.68
CA ASN A 146 30.43 -8.75 4.67
C ASN A 146 30.94 -10.20 4.74
N SER A 147 30.07 -11.20 4.55
CA SER A 147 30.47 -12.61 4.51
C SER A 147 31.36 -12.90 3.30
N GLU A 148 30.98 -12.41 2.11
CA GLU A 148 31.81 -12.56 0.89
C GLU A 148 33.18 -11.90 1.04
N ASN A 149 33.27 -10.75 1.71
CA ASN A 149 34.56 -10.11 2.00
C ASN A 149 35.42 -10.91 2.99
N ILE A 150 34.82 -11.57 3.98
CA ILE A 150 35.56 -12.40 4.95
C ILE A 150 36.09 -13.68 4.30
N ASP A 151 35.33 -14.28 3.39
CA ASP A 151 35.75 -15.48 2.67
C ASP A 151 36.88 -15.18 1.66
N GLN A 152 36.92 -13.97 1.07
CA GLN A 152 38.05 -13.54 0.24
C GLN A 152 39.32 -13.19 1.03
N LEU A 153 39.22 -12.92 2.33
CA LEU A 153 40.36 -12.62 3.20
C LEU A 153 41.03 -13.88 3.80
N LYS A 154 40.48 -15.07 3.53
CA LYS A 154 41.02 -16.36 3.99
C LYS A 154 41.73 -17.15 2.88
N LEU A 155 41.91 -16.55 1.71
CA LEU A 155 42.65 -17.09 0.55
C LEU A 155 43.99 -16.37 0.43
#